data_AF-A0AAE1E4G8-F1
#
_entry.id   AF-A0AAE1E4G8-F1
#
_cell.length_a   1.000
_cell.length_b   1.000
_cell.length_c   1.000
_cell.angle_alpha   90.00
_cell.angle_beta   90.00
_cell.angle_gamma   90.00
#
_symmetry.space_group_name_H-M   'P 1'
#
loop_
_entity.id
_entity.type
_entity.pdbx_description
1 polymer ?
#
loop_
_entity_poly.entity_id
_entity_poly.type
_entity_poly.pdbx_seq_one_letter_code
_entity_poly.pdbx_strand_id
1 'polypeptide(L)'
;MKLKPKKSRSLSVRKGKIDATTIFTVGSQQIPTVSQEPVKSLGRWYDSSMKDTKRGLEIVELATEGLLAINRCGLQGKLKVWCLQFMLIPKLLWPLLVYEICSTTVEAIEAKINKFTKRWLGVPPGLTDVAMHCRKTKTTIKASDLGVLFFNTSRYPDVQPIHPA
;
A
#
# COMPACT_ATOMS: atom_id res chain seq x y z
N MET A 1 18.13 -16.36 -24.42
CA MET A 1 17.46 -15.04 -24.50
C MET A 1 18.50 -13.96 -24.79
N LYS A 2 18.19 -12.94 -25.60
CA LYS A 2 19.07 -11.79 -25.85
C LYS A 2 18.59 -10.58 -25.05
N LEU A 3 19.47 -9.95 -24.28
CA LEU A 3 19.17 -8.72 -23.53
C LEU A 3 18.96 -7.55 -24.51
N LYS A 4 17.94 -6.73 -24.27
CA LYS A 4 17.63 -5.54 -25.08
C LYS A 4 18.07 -4.29 -24.30
N PRO A 5 19.17 -3.63 -24.68
CA PRO A 5 19.75 -2.52 -23.91
C PRO A 5 18.74 -1.42 -23.57
N LYS A 6 17.92 -1.02 -24.56
CA LYS A 6 16.87 0.00 -24.39
C LYS A 6 15.78 -0.35 -23.36
N LYS A 7 15.51 -1.64 -23.12
CA LYS A 7 14.51 -2.11 -22.14
C LYS A 7 15.12 -2.43 -20.78
N SER A 8 16.44 -2.46 -20.67
CA SER A 8 17.17 -2.74 -19.44
C SER A 8 17.56 -1.44 -18.76
N ARG A 9 17.67 -1.47 -17.43
CA ARG A 9 18.28 -0.39 -16.65
C ARG A 9 19.35 -0.95 -15.75
N SER A 10 20.44 -0.21 -15.59
CA SER A 10 21.54 -0.59 -14.68
C SER A 10 21.54 0.26 -13.42
N LEU A 11 21.95 -0.35 -12.32
CA LEU A 11 22.24 0.32 -11.05
C LEU A 11 23.46 -0.36 -10.44
N SER A 12 24.52 0.40 -10.17
CA SER A 12 25.70 -0.08 -9.45
C SER A 12 25.67 0.47 -8.03
N VAL A 13 25.95 -0.39 -7.06
CA VAL A 13 26.00 -0.02 -5.64
C VAL A 13 27.35 -0.47 -5.09
N ARG A 14 28.15 0.49 -4.58
CA ARG A 14 29.41 0.23 -3.88
C ARG A 14 29.35 0.80 -2.48
N LYS A 15 29.63 -0.02 -1.46
CA LYS A 15 29.60 0.37 -0.04
C LYS A 15 28.29 1.07 0.37
N GLY A 16 27.15 0.56 -0.12
CA GLY A 16 25.81 1.10 0.18
C GLY A 16 25.47 2.44 -0.49
N LYS A 17 26.34 2.96 -1.36
CA LYS A 17 26.08 4.17 -2.14
C LYS A 17 25.97 3.84 -3.62
N ILE A 18 25.14 4.59 -4.33
CA ILE A 18 24.99 4.47 -5.77
C ILE A 18 26.29 4.92 -6.41
N ASP A 19 26.88 4.02 -7.20
CA ASP A 19 28.07 4.29 -7.97
C ASP A 19 27.69 4.68 -9.40
N ALA A 20 27.79 5.97 -9.71
CA ALA A 20 27.50 6.50 -11.03
C ALA A 20 28.63 6.27 -12.05
N THR A 21 29.81 5.83 -11.59
CA THR A 21 30.99 5.67 -12.46
C THR A 21 30.99 4.35 -13.23
N THR A 22 30.31 3.34 -12.71
CA THR A 22 30.21 2.03 -13.36
C THR A 22 29.16 2.06 -14.46
N ILE A 23 29.58 1.88 -15.71
CA ILE A 23 28.72 1.83 -16.90
C ILE A 23 28.61 0.40 -17.40
N PHE A 24 27.38 -0.04 -17.69
CA PHE A 24 27.12 -1.37 -18.25
C PHE A 24 26.84 -1.27 -19.74
N THR A 25 27.47 -2.15 -20.52
CA THR A 25 27.31 -2.24 -21.97
C THR A 25 26.88 -3.64 -22.37
N VAL A 26 26.06 -3.74 -23.41
CA VAL A 26 25.68 -5.01 -24.05
C VAL A 26 25.96 -4.87 -25.54
N GLY A 27 26.97 -5.57 -26.02
CA GLY A 27 27.54 -5.33 -27.35
C GLY A 27 28.17 -3.94 -27.43
N SER A 28 27.75 -3.14 -28.42
CA SER A 28 28.19 -1.74 -28.60
C SER A 28 27.25 -0.70 -27.99
N GLN A 29 26.17 -1.11 -27.33
CA GLN A 29 25.17 -0.18 -26.77
C GLN A 29 25.28 -0.08 -25.25
N GLN A 30 25.26 1.15 -24.74
CA GLN A 30 25.21 1.45 -23.31
C GLN A 30 23.80 1.23 -22.76
N ILE A 31 23.71 0.59 -21.59
CA ILE A 31 22.45 0.48 -20.85
C ILE A 31 22.23 1.78 -20.06
N PRO A 32 21.07 2.44 -20.18
CA PRO A 32 20.77 3.63 -19.39
C PRO A 32 20.64 3.29 -17.89
N THR A 33 21.11 4.18 -17.04
CA THR A 33 21.08 4.00 -15.58
C THR A 33 19.68 4.31 -15.03
N VAL A 34 19.25 3.62 -13.97
CA VAL A 34 17.98 3.89 -13.27
C VAL A 34 17.86 5.36 -12.83
N SER A 35 18.98 6.01 -12.49
CA SER A 35 19.03 7.43 -12.14
C SER A 35 18.67 8.37 -13.29
N GLN A 36 18.95 8.00 -14.53
CA GLN A 36 18.63 8.80 -15.72
C GLN A 36 17.22 8.52 -16.19
N GLU A 37 16.85 7.24 -16.24
CA GLU A 37 15.54 6.78 -16.70
C GLU A 37 14.98 5.77 -15.69
N PRO A 38 14.17 6.23 -14.73
CA PRO A 38 13.48 5.36 -13.78
C PRO A 38 12.62 4.32 -14.52
N VAL A 39 12.54 3.12 -13.97
CA VAL A 39 11.81 2.01 -14.60
C VAL A 39 10.62 1.60 -13.75
N LYS A 40 9.51 1.29 -14.42
CA LYS A 40 8.33 0.69 -13.81
C LYS A 40 8.32 -0.81 -14.10
N SER A 41 8.22 -1.63 -13.07
CA SER A 41 8.03 -3.08 -13.21
C SER A 41 6.93 -3.55 -12.25
N LEU A 42 5.96 -4.31 -12.77
CA LEU A 42 4.83 -4.87 -12.01
C LEU A 42 4.06 -3.85 -11.15
N GLY A 43 3.97 -2.60 -11.61
CA GLY A 43 3.31 -1.52 -10.87
C GLY A 43 4.22 -0.75 -9.92
N ARG A 44 5.42 -1.26 -9.59
CA ARG A 44 6.42 -0.59 -8.77
C ARG A 44 7.32 0.30 -9.60
N TRP A 45 7.59 1.50 -9.11
CA TRP A 45 8.62 2.38 -9.66
C TRP A 45 9.95 2.15 -8.96
N TYR A 46 11.01 1.98 -9.73
CA TYR A 46 12.38 1.91 -9.26
C TYR A 46 13.10 3.19 -9.66
N ASP A 47 13.53 3.95 -8.67
CA ASP A 47 14.33 5.16 -8.80
C ASP A 47 15.73 4.95 -8.22
N SER A 48 16.60 5.94 -8.37
CA SER A 48 17.94 5.89 -7.80
C SER A 48 17.91 5.79 -6.28
N SER A 49 16.94 6.44 -5.61
CA SER A 49 16.86 6.43 -4.15
C SER A 49 16.61 5.06 -3.57
N MET A 50 15.96 4.14 -4.32
CA MET A 50 15.57 2.81 -3.84
C MET A 50 14.75 2.85 -2.52
N LYS A 51 14.09 3.99 -2.26
CA LYS A 51 13.30 4.21 -1.04
C LYS A 51 11.83 4.42 -1.41
N ASP A 52 10.96 3.76 -0.66
CA ASP A 52 9.51 3.85 -0.88
C ASP A 52 8.83 4.94 -0.03
N THR A 53 9.59 5.74 0.73
CA THR A 53 9.04 6.75 1.66
C THR A 53 8.12 7.76 0.96
N LYS A 54 8.49 8.22 -0.24
CA LYS A 54 7.65 9.15 -1.01
C LYS A 54 6.32 8.50 -1.43
N ARG A 55 6.35 7.22 -1.78
CA ARG A 55 5.18 6.44 -2.19
C ARG A 55 4.24 6.22 -1.02
N GLY A 56 4.77 6.01 0.18
CA GLY A 56 3.97 5.97 1.40
C GLY A 56 3.13 7.25 1.61
N LEU A 57 3.73 8.43 1.38
CA LEU A 57 3.01 9.72 1.47
C LEU A 57 1.92 9.85 0.41
N GLU A 58 2.22 9.49 -0.84
CA GLU A 58 1.25 9.51 -1.95
C GLU A 58 0.02 8.62 -1.65
N ILE A 59 0.24 7.47 -0.98
CA ILE A 59 -0.86 6.55 -0.61
C ILE A 59 -1.73 7.13 0.49
N VAL A 60 -1.13 7.82 1.48
CA VAL A 60 -1.88 8.51 2.54
C VAL A 60 -2.73 9.64 1.94
N GLU A 61 -2.19 10.37 0.97
CA GLU A 61 -2.90 11.42 0.25
C GLU A 61 -4.06 10.84 -0.56
N LEU A 62 -3.81 9.79 -1.37
CA LEU A 62 -4.83 9.06 -2.12
C LEU A 62 -5.97 8.56 -1.22
N ALA A 63 -5.64 7.98 -0.06
CA ALA A 63 -6.63 7.53 0.91
C ALA A 63 -7.45 8.70 1.45
N THR A 64 -6.80 9.82 1.78
CA THR A 64 -7.45 11.01 2.34
C THR A 64 -8.38 11.65 1.31
N GLU A 65 -7.93 11.83 0.07
CA GLU A 65 -8.73 12.36 -1.03
C GLU A 65 -9.93 11.47 -1.34
N GLY A 66 -9.71 10.15 -1.40
CA GLY A 66 -10.77 9.18 -1.62
C GLY A 66 -11.85 9.22 -0.54
N LEU A 67 -11.45 9.30 0.73
CA LEU A 67 -12.38 9.45 1.86
C LEU A 67 -13.16 10.77 1.79
N LEU A 68 -12.50 11.87 1.45
CA LEU A 68 -13.15 13.17 1.30
C LEU A 68 -14.12 13.19 0.11
N ALA A 69 -13.77 12.53 -0.99
CA ALA A 69 -14.66 12.38 -2.15
C ALA A 69 -15.93 11.63 -1.75
N ILE A 70 -15.82 10.46 -1.11
CA ILE A 70 -16.97 9.68 -0.62
C ILE A 70 -17.79 10.48 0.38
N ASN A 71 -17.13 11.21 1.28
CA ASN A 71 -17.81 12.00 2.30
C ASN A 71 -18.67 13.12 1.68
N ARG A 72 -18.15 13.77 0.61
CA ARG A 72 -18.84 14.83 -0.14
C ARG A 72 -19.99 14.31 -1.00
N CYS A 73 -20.01 13.02 -1.34
CA CYS A 73 -21.17 12.44 -2.03
C CYS A 73 -22.42 12.57 -1.14
N GLY A 74 -23.54 13.01 -1.71
CA GLY A 74 -24.85 13.09 -1.04
C GLY A 74 -25.51 11.74 -0.74
N LEU A 75 -24.73 10.66 -0.67
CA LEU A 75 -25.19 9.29 -0.48
C LEU A 75 -25.55 9.02 0.99
N GLN A 76 -26.46 8.07 1.20
CA GLN A 76 -26.74 7.53 2.53
C GLN A 76 -25.50 6.83 3.13
N GLY A 77 -25.41 6.81 4.47
CA GLY A 77 -24.26 6.26 5.20
C GLY A 77 -23.87 4.83 4.79
N LYS A 78 -24.86 3.94 4.63
CA LYS A 78 -24.63 2.55 4.19
C LYS A 78 -24.00 2.47 2.80
N LEU A 79 -24.44 3.33 1.87
CA LEU A 79 -23.90 3.38 0.51
C LEU A 79 -22.47 3.96 0.49
N LYS A 80 -22.16 4.93 1.37
CA LYS A 80 -20.78 5.42 1.55
C LYS A 80 -19.83 4.32 2.01
N VAL A 81 -20.27 3.50 2.96
CA VAL A 81 -19.50 2.33 3.42
C VAL A 81 -19.33 1.29 2.30
N TRP A 82 -20.36 1.09 1.47
CA TRP A 82 -20.24 0.26 0.29
C TRP A 82 -19.19 0.79 -0.70
N CYS A 83 -19.18 2.09 -0.99
CA CYS A 83 -18.15 2.71 -1.84
C CYS A 83 -16.75 2.58 -1.24
N LEU A 84 -16.62 2.72 0.08
CA LEU A 84 -15.36 2.48 0.78
C LEU A 84 -14.86 1.04 0.53
N GLN A 85 -15.72 0.04 0.76
CA GLN A 85 -15.39 -1.38 0.64
C GLN A 85 -15.03 -1.78 -0.79
N PHE A 86 -15.82 -1.36 -1.77
CA PHE A 86 -15.71 -1.90 -3.14
C PHE A 86 -14.99 -0.97 -4.11
N MET A 87 -14.77 0.30 -3.76
CA MET A 87 -14.04 1.24 -4.63
C MET A 87 -12.72 1.70 -4.02
N LEU A 88 -12.74 2.22 -2.79
CA LEU A 88 -11.54 2.85 -2.22
C LEU A 88 -10.53 1.82 -1.70
N ILE A 89 -10.98 0.82 -0.95
CA ILE A 89 -10.10 -0.23 -0.40
C ILE A 89 -9.36 -0.97 -1.52
N PRO A 90 -10.00 -1.44 -2.62
CA PRO A 90 -9.29 -2.10 -3.71
C PRO A 90 -8.25 -1.20 -4.40
N LYS A 91 -8.53 0.11 -4.51
CA LYS A 91 -7.57 1.09 -5.03
C LYS A 91 -6.35 1.27 -4.14
N LEU A 92 -6.51 1.20 -2.82
CA LEU A 92 -5.42 1.28 -1.84
C LEU A 92 -4.68 -0.05 -1.69
N LEU A 93 -5.35 -1.18 -1.88
CA LEU A 93 -4.75 -2.50 -1.71
C LEU A 93 -3.55 -2.72 -2.64
N TRP A 94 -3.68 -2.35 -3.91
CA TRP A 94 -2.60 -2.53 -4.88
C TRP A 94 -1.29 -1.80 -4.49
N PRO A 95 -1.28 -0.48 -4.21
CA PRO A 95 -0.05 0.19 -3.80
C PRO A 95 0.46 -0.27 -2.43
N LEU A 96 -0.41 -0.71 -1.51
CA LEU A 96 0.01 -1.32 -0.24
C LEU A 96 0.71 -2.67 -0.43
N LEU A 97 0.37 -3.44 -1.47
CA LEU A 97 1.03 -4.70 -1.81
C LEU A 97 2.34 -4.51 -2.57
N VAL A 98 2.45 -3.43 -3.35
CA VAL A 98 3.58 -3.20 -4.26
C VAL A 98 4.77 -2.54 -3.54
N TYR A 99 4.49 -1.66 -2.58
CA TYR A 99 5.51 -0.86 -1.88
C TYR A 99 5.69 -1.32 -0.44
N GLU A 100 6.92 -1.22 0.05
CA GLU A 100 7.25 -1.47 1.45
C GLU A 100 6.89 -0.22 2.27
N ILE A 101 5.77 -0.27 2.99
CA ILE A 101 5.24 0.85 3.76
C ILE A 101 5.31 0.50 5.24
N CYS A 102 5.74 1.47 6.06
CA CYS A 102 5.80 1.30 7.50
C CYS A 102 4.40 1.03 8.08
N SER A 103 4.27 0.04 8.99
CA SER A 103 3.00 -0.30 9.64
C SER A 103 2.32 0.90 10.30
N THR A 104 3.10 1.82 10.88
CA THR A 104 2.59 3.07 11.47
C THR A 104 1.81 3.95 10.49
N THR A 105 2.19 3.93 9.21
CA THR A 105 1.49 4.68 8.15
C THR A 105 0.18 4.00 7.80
N VAL A 106 0.17 2.66 7.77
CA VAL A 106 -1.03 1.86 7.51
C VAL A 106 -2.05 2.05 8.64
N GLU A 107 -1.60 1.99 9.89
CA GLU A 107 -2.43 2.26 11.07
C GLU A 107 -3.05 3.67 11.05
N ALA A 108 -2.29 4.69 10.62
CA ALA A 108 -2.81 6.04 10.47
C ALA A 108 -3.90 6.15 9.39
N ILE A 109 -3.77 5.39 8.28
CA ILE A 109 -4.80 5.30 7.24
C ILE A 109 -6.04 4.59 7.79
N GLU A 110 -5.86 3.46 8.49
CA GLU A 110 -6.94 2.70 9.11
C GLU A 110 -7.72 3.56 10.11
N ALA A 111 -7.03 4.28 11.00
CA ALA A 111 -7.65 5.17 11.97
C ALA A 111 -8.52 6.26 11.30
N LYS A 112 -8.05 6.82 10.17
CA LYS A 112 -8.83 7.76 9.36
C LYS A 112 -10.08 7.09 8.79
N ILE A 113 -9.94 5.91 8.17
CA ILE A 113 -11.05 5.13 7.61
C ILE A 113 -12.10 4.83 8.69
N ASN A 114 -11.67 4.39 9.87
CA ASN A 114 -12.57 4.08 10.99
C ASN A 114 -13.33 5.31 11.46
N LYS A 115 -12.67 6.47 11.55
CA LYS A 115 -13.33 7.75 11.91
C LYS A 115 -14.43 8.14 10.93
N PHE A 116 -14.18 8.05 9.63
CA PHE A 116 -15.20 8.33 8.60
C PHE A 116 -16.33 7.29 8.63
N THR A 117 -15.99 6.01 8.79
CA THR A 117 -16.96 4.92 8.83
C THR A 117 -17.92 5.05 10.03
N LYS A 118 -17.41 5.35 11.24
CA LYS A 118 -18.25 5.63 12.42
C LYS A 118 -19.20 6.79 12.17
N ARG A 119 -18.69 7.87 11.57
CA ARG A 119 -19.49 9.06 11.22
C ARG A 119 -20.60 8.73 10.24
N TRP A 120 -20.32 7.98 9.18
CA TRP A 120 -21.31 7.63 8.16
C TRP A 120 -22.39 6.68 8.69
N LEU A 121 -22.03 5.78 9.60
CA LEU A 121 -22.96 4.82 10.21
C LEU A 121 -23.75 5.40 11.39
N GLY A 122 -23.40 6.59 11.89
CA GLY A 122 -24.02 7.19 13.08
C GLY A 122 -23.64 6.48 14.39
N VAL A 123 -22.50 5.79 14.41
CA VAL A 123 -22.02 5.04 15.57
C VAL A 123 -21.24 5.98 16.50
N PRO A 124 -21.34 5.83 17.84
CA PRO A 124 -20.58 6.65 18.77
C PRO A 124 -19.05 6.54 18.52
N PRO A 125 -18.30 7.65 18.66
CA PRO A 125 -16.87 7.67 18.38
C PRO A 125 -16.05 6.77 19.31
N GLY A 126 -16.56 6.49 20.51
CA GLY A 126 -15.97 5.59 21.50
C GLY A 126 -16.16 4.09 21.25
N LEU A 127 -16.87 3.69 20.18
CA LEU A 127 -16.95 2.27 19.83
C LEU A 127 -15.55 1.75 19.47
N THR A 128 -15.16 0.61 20.02
CA THR A 128 -13.87 -0.02 19.67
C THR A 128 -13.88 -0.52 18.24
N ASP A 129 -12.75 -0.41 17.55
CA ASP A 129 -12.62 -0.86 16.16
C ASP A 129 -12.84 -2.37 16.05
N VAL A 130 -12.43 -3.15 17.06
CA VAL A 130 -12.72 -4.59 17.16
C VAL A 130 -14.22 -4.86 17.13
N ALA A 131 -15.02 -4.11 17.89
CA ALA A 131 -16.48 -4.29 17.92
C ALA A 131 -17.15 -3.97 16.58
N MET A 132 -16.56 -3.07 15.77
CA MET A 132 -17.05 -2.76 14.43
C MET A 132 -16.81 -3.90 13.43
N HIS A 133 -15.64 -4.54 13.51
CA HIS A 133 -15.23 -5.61 12.60
C HIS A 133 -15.66 -7.01 13.08
N CYS A 134 -16.24 -7.11 14.28
CA CYS A 134 -16.74 -8.35 14.84
C CYS A 134 -17.88 -8.95 14.01
N ARG A 135 -17.71 -10.18 13.54
CA ARG A 135 -18.67 -10.92 12.72
C ARG A 135 -19.99 -11.28 13.45
N LYS A 136 -20.05 -11.10 14.78
CA LYS A 136 -21.15 -11.52 15.66
C LYS A 136 -22.04 -10.37 16.15
N THR A 137 -21.73 -9.11 15.84
CA THR A 137 -22.54 -7.97 16.27
C THR A 137 -23.73 -7.79 15.33
N LYS A 138 -24.91 -7.47 15.88
CA LYS A 138 -26.17 -7.25 15.11
C LYS A 138 -26.14 -6.00 14.21
N THR A 139 -25.02 -5.30 14.11
CA THR A 139 -24.86 -4.21 13.16
C THR A 139 -24.84 -4.80 11.75
N THR A 140 -25.83 -4.46 10.92
CA THR A 140 -26.07 -4.93 9.54
C THR A 140 -24.96 -4.51 8.55
N ILE A 141 -23.71 -4.84 8.86
CA ILE A 141 -22.59 -4.80 7.93
C ILE A 141 -22.12 -6.24 7.92
N LYS A 142 -22.42 -6.97 6.85
CA LYS A 142 -21.83 -8.30 6.64
C LYS A 142 -20.33 -8.07 6.39
N ALA A 143 -19.58 -7.87 7.47
CA ALA A 143 -18.15 -7.61 7.51
C ALA A 143 -17.37 -8.92 7.27
N SER A 144 -17.82 -9.76 6.34
CA SER A 144 -17.05 -10.94 5.92
C SER A 144 -15.78 -10.54 5.18
N ASP A 145 -15.70 -9.31 4.64
CA ASP A 145 -14.68 -8.94 3.66
C ASP A 145 -13.67 -7.89 4.16
N LEU A 146 -13.93 -7.20 5.28
CA LEU A 146 -12.97 -6.24 5.86
C LEU A 146 -11.86 -6.93 6.66
N GLY A 147 -12.20 -7.99 7.40
CA GLY A 147 -11.23 -8.73 8.20
C GLY A 147 -10.21 -9.50 7.38
N VAL A 148 -10.54 -9.92 6.15
CA VAL A 148 -9.64 -10.78 5.34
C VAL A 148 -8.54 -9.97 4.65
N LEU A 149 -8.76 -8.66 4.40
CA LEU A 149 -7.81 -7.80 3.70
C LEU A 149 -6.86 -7.03 4.62
N PHE A 150 -7.30 -6.65 5.82
CA PHE A 150 -6.43 -5.95 6.80
C PHE A 150 -5.69 -6.90 7.75
N PHE A 151 -6.26 -8.05 8.17
CA PHE A 151 -5.58 -8.95 9.11
C PHE A 151 -4.55 -9.88 8.46
N ASN A 152 -4.62 -10.17 7.15
CA ASN A 152 -3.69 -11.10 6.50
C ASN A 152 -2.32 -10.49 6.17
N THR A 153 -2.15 -9.18 6.27
CA THR A 153 -0.85 -8.52 6.06
C THR A 153 -0.13 -8.18 7.37
N SER A 154 -0.82 -8.19 8.51
CA SER A 154 -0.24 -7.85 9.82
C SER A 154 0.10 -9.06 10.71
N ARG A 155 -0.31 -10.28 10.32
CA ARG A 155 0.19 -11.53 10.94
C ARG A 155 0.89 -12.40 9.92
N TYR A 156 2.16 -12.11 9.66
CA TYR A 156 3.09 -13.23 9.49
C TYR A 156 3.00 -14.04 10.79
N PRO A 157 2.66 -15.35 10.76
CA PRO A 157 2.78 -16.17 11.95
C PRO A 157 4.23 -16.12 12.39
N ASP A 158 4.43 -15.86 13.69
CA ASP A 158 5.72 -16.02 14.36
C ASP A 158 6.38 -17.30 13.87
N VAL A 159 7.56 -17.12 13.29
CA VAL A 159 8.51 -18.20 13.03
C VAL A 159 8.73 -18.90 14.36
N GLN A 160 8.21 -20.13 14.47
CA GLN A 160 8.50 -21.01 15.60
C GLN A 160 10.03 -21.04 15.78
N PRO A 161 10.57 -20.78 16.98
CA PRO A 161 12.00 -20.87 17.19
C PRO A 161 12.43 -22.32 16.94
N ILE A 162 13.28 -22.50 15.92
CA ILE A 162 14.00 -23.74 15.69
C ILE A 162 14.88 -23.94 16.93
N HIS A 163 14.52 -24.88 17.79
CA HIS A 163 15.34 -25.29 18.91
C HIS A 163 16.61 -25.97 18.37
N PRO A 164 17.81 -25.55 18.79
CA PRO A 164 19.01 -26.32 18.51
C PRO A 164 19.17 -27.42 19.58
N ALA A 165 19.16 -28.67 19.14
CA ALA A 165 20.02 -29.79 19.59
C ALA A 165 19.60 -31.05 18.82
#